data_AF-A0A4V1VL49-F1
#
_entry.id   AF-A0A4V1VL49-F1
#
_cell.length_a   1.000
_cell.length_b   1.000
_cell.length_c   1.000
_cell.angle_alpha   90.00
_cell.angle_beta   90.00
_cell.angle_gamma   90.00
#
_symmetry.space_group_name_H-M   'P 1'
#
loop_
_entity.id
_entity.type
_entity.pdbx_description
1 polymer ?
#
loop_
_entity_poly.entity_id
_entity_poly.type
_entity_poly.pdbx_seq_one_letter_code
_entity_poly.pdbx_strand_id
1 'polypeptide(L)'
;MPLIVHRAERADVLADGLAGLLAEPPEDPFERDVVVVAAEGVQRWLAQTLSHRLGTAEGQDDGICAGIELVRPHRLLAELTQKDLDDPWSPDRLAWTVLDVIDQAVEEPWLHVVARHVGHGMAPADEALRRGRRYSTARRTASLLHTYALQRPWMVQDWTAGLDVDGQGRELPAECRWQAETWRRVTASLAGHPSPDRRLAATAADLRNDAAASELPQRVSFFGHTRMPAAQLDVVAALAARRHVHLWLPHPSRRRWELVDDGVASWGARPARTLVEPPDAGNGLLTACARDVAELEIGLLGLEVNLEVRHLEPPPRPDTLLGLLQDDLTTDRP
;
A
#
# COMPACT_ATOMS: atom_id res chain seq x y z
N MET A 1 2.15 -0.40 -21.45
CA MET A 1 1.47 -1.71 -21.56
C MET A 1 0.19 -1.64 -20.71
N PRO A 2 -0.79 -2.54 -20.85
CA PRO A 2 -1.91 -2.54 -19.91
C PRO A 2 -1.44 -2.96 -18.50
N LEU A 3 -1.99 -2.31 -17.47
CA LEU A 3 -1.99 -2.82 -16.10
C LEU A 3 -3.12 -3.85 -16.01
N ILE A 4 -2.79 -5.12 -15.73
CA ILE A 4 -3.77 -6.20 -15.73
C ILE A 4 -4.16 -6.53 -14.29
N VAL A 5 -5.44 -6.41 -13.95
CA VAL A 5 -6.00 -6.80 -12.66
C VAL A 5 -6.73 -8.12 -12.82
N HIS A 6 -6.21 -9.18 -12.19
CA HIS A 6 -6.89 -10.44 -12.00
C HIS A 6 -7.56 -10.45 -10.63
N ARG A 7 -8.88 -10.64 -10.59
CA ARG A 7 -9.64 -10.74 -9.36
C ARG A 7 -10.33 -12.08 -9.22
N ALA A 8 -10.41 -12.58 -7.99
CA ALA A 8 -11.20 -13.75 -7.65
C ALA A 8 -11.56 -13.73 -6.16
N GLU A 9 -12.62 -14.45 -5.79
CA GLU A 9 -13.09 -14.58 -4.42
C GLU A 9 -12.19 -15.52 -3.59
N ARG A 10 -11.33 -16.30 -4.25
CA ARG A 10 -10.45 -17.27 -3.61
C ARG A 10 -9.00 -17.10 -4.05
N ALA A 11 -8.09 -17.15 -3.08
CA ALA A 11 -6.67 -16.99 -3.33
C ALA A 11 -6.06 -18.15 -4.13
N ASP A 12 -6.56 -19.37 -3.98
CA ASP A 12 -6.06 -20.53 -4.73
C ASP A 12 -6.30 -20.40 -6.23
N VAL A 13 -7.47 -19.88 -6.64
CA VAL A 13 -7.82 -19.55 -8.03
C VAL A 13 -6.89 -18.46 -8.60
N LEU A 14 -6.57 -17.43 -7.81
CA LEU A 14 -5.58 -16.43 -8.21
C LEU A 14 -4.19 -17.06 -8.39
N ALA A 15 -3.83 -18.02 -7.53
CA ALA A 15 -2.55 -18.71 -7.64
C ALA A 15 -2.50 -19.67 -8.84
N ASP A 16 -3.63 -20.29 -9.22
CA ASP A 16 -3.75 -21.05 -10.47
C ASP A 16 -3.52 -20.12 -11.68
N GLY A 17 -4.18 -18.97 -11.69
CA GLY A 17 -4.00 -17.98 -12.76
C GLY A 17 -2.55 -17.46 -12.85
N LEU A 18 -1.92 -17.18 -11.70
CA LEU A 18 -0.51 -16.78 -11.65
C LEU A 18 0.40 -17.91 -12.15
N ALA A 19 0.14 -19.16 -11.78
CA ALA A 19 0.90 -20.30 -12.29
C ALA A 19 0.76 -20.41 -13.82
N GLY A 20 -0.44 -20.21 -14.37
CA GLY A 20 -0.65 -20.16 -15.83
C GLY A 20 0.18 -19.08 -16.52
N LEU A 21 0.26 -17.88 -15.93
CA LEU A 21 1.12 -16.80 -16.44
C LEU A 21 2.62 -17.18 -16.37
N LEU A 22 3.07 -17.72 -15.23
CA LEU A 22 4.47 -18.05 -14.98
C LEU A 22 4.94 -19.29 -15.73
N ALA A 23 4.02 -20.14 -16.21
CA ALA A 23 4.35 -21.28 -17.07
C ALA A 23 4.89 -20.84 -18.44
N GLU A 24 4.58 -19.62 -18.88
CA GLU A 24 5.21 -18.98 -20.03
C GLU A 24 6.51 -18.29 -19.56
N PRO A 25 7.70 -18.83 -19.92
CA PRO A 25 8.97 -18.27 -19.49
C PRO A 25 9.26 -16.93 -20.19
N PRO A 26 10.03 -16.02 -19.54
CA PRO A 26 10.56 -14.83 -20.20
C PRO A 26 11.45 -15.16 -21.41
N GLU A 27 11.69 -14.18 -22.27
CA GLU A 27 12.59 -14.34 -23.42
C GLU A 27 14.04 -14.64 -22.99
N ASP A 28 14.51 -14.01 -21.92
CA ASP A 28 15.80 -14.32 -21.29
C ASP A 28 15.63 -15.42 -20.23
N PRO A 29 16.25 -16.60 -20.39
CA PRO A 29 16.14 -17.70 -19.43
C PRO A 29 16.77 -17.41 -18.06
N PHE A 30 17.59 -16.36 -17.92
CA PHE A 30 18.17 -15.94 -16.64
C PHE A 30 17.37 -14.83 -15.95
N GLU A 31 16.42 -14.24 -16.67
CA GLU A 31 15.53 -13.25 -16.09
C GLU A 31 14.55 -13.92 -15.12
N ARG A 32 14.40 -13.32 -13.94
CA ARG A 32 13.48 -13.80 -12.91
C ARG A 32 12.16 -13.07 -12.98
N ASP A 33 11.08 -13.81 -12.80
CA ASP A 33 9.78 -13.23 -12.50
C ASP A 33 9.76 -12.67 -11.08
N VAL A 34 9.32 -11.42 -10.92
CA VAL A 34 9.18 -10.83 -9.59
C VAL A 34 7.71 -10.86 -9.17
N VAL A 35 7.46 -11.46 -8.00
CA VAL A 35 6.13 -11.54 -7.39
C VAL A 35 6.16 -10.85 -6.03
N VAL A 36 5.57 -9.67 -5.95
CA VAL A 36 5.41 -8.89 -4.73
C VAL A 36 4.25 -9.45 -3.91
N VAL A 37 4.50 -9.92 -2.69
CA VAL A 37 3.48 -10.56 -1.84
C VAL A 37 3.09 -9.70 -0.64
N ALA A 38 1.80 -9.69 -0.30
CA ALA A 38 1.24 -8.81 0.74
C ALA A 38 1.65 -9.20 2.19
N ALA A 39 1.90 -10.47 2.50
CA ALA A 39 2.40 -10.94 3.81
C ALA A 39 3.43 -12.09 3.69
N GLU A 40 4.23 -12.32 4.74
CA GLU A 40 5.19 -13.44 4.80
C GLU A 40 4.49 -14.81 4.75
N GLY A 41 3.33 -14.94 5.42
CA GLY A 41 2.52 -16.15 5.32
C GLY A 41 2.06 -16.44 3.89
N VAL A 42 1.71 -15.39 3.13
CA VAL A 42 1.34 -15.49 1.71
C VAL A 42 2.54 -15.91 0.86
N GLN A 43 3.74 -15.41 1.16
CA GLN A 43 4.96 -15.80 0.46
C GLN A 43 5.17 -17.32 0.48
N ARG A 44 5.18 -17.91 1.68
CA ARG A 44 5.45 -19.34 1.85
C ARG A 44 4.35 -20.19 1.25
N TRP A 45 3.09 -19.83 1.51
CA TRP A 45 1.95 -20.51 0.91
C TRP A 45 2.03 -20.45 -0.62
N LEU A 46 2.25 -19.27 -1.20
CA LEU A 46 2.31 -19.10 -2.65
C LEU A 46 3.46 -19.90 -3.28
N ALA A 47 4.66 -19.88 -2.70
CA ALA A 47 5.79 -20.66 -3.20
C ALA A 47 5.47 -22.17 -3.28
N GLN A 48 4.87 -22.72 -2.22
CA GLN A 48 4.46 -24.13 -2.19
C GLN A 48 3.32 -24.42 -3.17
N THR A 49 2.34 -23.52 -3.23
CA THR A 49 1.19 -23.65 -4.10
C THR A 49 1.57 -23.48 -5.59
N LEU A 50 2.64 -22.76 -5.91
CA LEU A 50 3.25 -22.70 -7.24
C LEU A 50 4.09 -23.95 -7.54
N SER A 51 4.82 -24.53 -6.57
CA SER A 51 5.61 -25.73 -6.82
C SER A 51 4.77 -26.96 -7.19
N HIS A 52 3.52 -27.02 -6.76
CA HIS A 52 2.59 -28.08 -7.19
C HIS A 52 1.98 -27.86 -8.58
N ARG A 53 2.28 -26.73 -9.25
CA ARG A 53 1.68 -26.37 -10.54
C ARG A 53 2.69 -26.14 -11.65
N LEU A 54 3.84 -25.58 -11.28
CA LEU A 54 4.90 -25.25 -12.22
C LEU A 54 5.86 -26.43 -12.39
N GLY A 55 6.16 -26.77 -13.64
CA GLY A 55 7.07 -27.86 -13.96
C GLY A 55 6.52 -29.26 -13.66
N THR A 56 5.20 -29.41 -13.49
CA THR A 56 4.55 -30.71 -13.30
C THR A 56 4.19 -31.37 -14.63
N ALA A 57 4.13 -32.70 -14.64
CA ALA A 57 3.49 -33.46 -15.70
C ALA A 57 1.97 -33.56 -15.47
N GLU A 58 1.21 -33.87 -16.52
CA GLU A 58 -0.25 -34.05 -16.41
C GLU A 58 -0.60 -35.11 -15.36
N GLY A 59 -1.37 -34.71 -14.33
CA GLY A 59 -1.78 -35.57 -13.23
C GLY A 59 -0.73 -35.82 -12.14
N GLN A 60 0.36 -35.05 -12.09
CA GLN A 60 1.39 -35.12 -11.04
C GLN A 60 1.53 -33.78 -10.29
N ASP A 61 2.02 -33.84 -9.05
CA ASP A 61 2.25 -32.68 -8.17
C ASP A 61 3.75 -32.52 -7.80
N ASP A 62 4.65 -33.01 -8.67
CA ASP A 62 6.11 -33.14 -8.47
C ASP A 62 6.95 -31.95 -8.96
N GLY A 63 6.32 -30.79 -9.09
CA GLY A 63 6.90 -29.60 -9.70
C GLY A 63 7.84 -28.80 -8.79
N ILE A 64 8.26 -27.63 -9.27
CA ILE A 64 9.16 -26.72 -8.56
C ILE A 64 8.81 -25.26 -8.79
N CYS A 65 8.91 -24.45 -7.74
CA CYS A 65 8.88 -23.00 -7.83
C CYS A 65 10.32 -22.48 -7.96
N ALA A 66 10.81 -22.30 -9.20
CA ALA A 66 12.15 -21.81 -9.50
C ALA A 66 12.09 -20.65 -10.50
N GLY A 67 13.14 -19.80 -10.53
CA GLY A 67 13.18 -18.62 -11.41
C GLY A 67 12.22 -17.49 -10.99
N ILE A 68 11.58 -17.59 -9.81
CA ILE A 68 10.62 -16.63 -9.29
C ILE A 68 11.17 -16.01 -8.02
N GLU A 69 11.22 -14.69 -7.97
CA GLU A 69 11.62 -13.93 -6.81
C GLU A 69 10.39 -13.38 -6.08
N LEU A 70 10.12 -13.95 -4.90
CA LEU A 70 9.03 -13.51 -4.04
C LEU A 70 9.52 -12.42 -3.08
N VAL A 71 9.10 -11.18 -3.32
CA VAL A 71 9.57 -10.01 -2.56
C VAL A 71 8.45 -9.34 -1.79
N ARG A 72 8.82 -8.54 -0.79
CA ARG A 72 7.89 -7.67 -0.06
C ARG A 72 7.77 -6.32 -0.77
N PRO A 73 6.67 -5.57 -0.61
CA PRO A 73 6.53 -4.24 -1.21
C PRO A 73 7.68 -3.29 -0.86
N HIS A 74 8.12 -3.26 0.40
CA HIS A 74 9.24 -2.40 0.82
C HIS A 74 10.56 -2.78 0.13
N ARG A 75 10.84 -4.07 -0.07
CA ARG A 75 12.03 -4.57 -0.78
C ARG A 75 12.05 -4.10 -2.24
N LEU A 76 10.92 -4.24 -2.95
CA LEU A 76 10.83 -3.75 -4.32
C LEU A 76 11.06 -2.23 -4.37
N LEU A 77 10.41 -1.47 -3.49
CA LEU A 77 10.57 -0.02 -3.44
C LEU A 77 11.99 0.39 -3.07
N ALA A 78 12.66 -0.38 -2.21
CA ALA A 78 14.02 -0.16 -1.81
C ALA A 78 15.03 -0.41 -2.92
N GLU A 79 14.83 -1.47 -3.70
CA GLU A 79 15.62 -1.75 -4.90
C GLU A 79 15.42 -0.63 -5.93
N LEU A 80 14.17 -0.23 -6.16
CA LEU A 80 13.83 0.89 -7.04
C LEU A 80 14.43 2.23 -6.58
N THR A 81 14.61 2.43 -5.28
CA THR A 81 15.15 3.68 -4.69
C THR A 81 16.62 3.59 -4.28
N GLN A 82 17.27 2.43 -4.51
CA GLN A 82 18.66 2.11 -4.19
C GLN A 82 19.12 2.37 -2.74
N LYS A 83 18.23 2.44 -1.74
CA LYS A 83 18.59 2.93 -0.38
C LYS A 83 17.72 2.44 0.79
N ASP A 84 17.71 1.15 1.16
CA ASP A 84 16.94 0.70 2.35
C ASP A 84 17.73 0.56 3.65
N LEU A 85 18.93 -0.04 3.63
CA LEU A 85 19.51 -0.53 4.88
C LEU A 85 19.79 0.58 5.90
N ASP A 86 20.04 1.81 5.40
CA ASP A 86 20.33 2.99 6.21
C ASP A 86 19.34 4.14 6.01
N ASP A 87 18.11 3.87 5.57
CA ASP A 87 17.11 4.93 5.37
C ASP A 87 16.76 5.66 6.68
N PRO A 88 17.10 6.95 6.85
CA PRO A 88 16.77 7.71 8.05
C PRO A 88 15.25 7.92 8.21
N TRP A 89 14.47 7.74 7.13
CA TRP A 89 13.01 7.82 7.17
C TRP A 89 12.32 6.51 7.57
N SER A 90 13.09 5.44 7.81
CA SER A 90 12.56 4.22 8.42
C SER A 90 12.01 4.52 9.83
N PRO A 91 10.83 4.00 10.23
CA PRO A 91 10.19 4.40 11.48
C PRO A 91 11.07 4.28 12.73
N ASP A 92 11.90 3.24 12.79
CA ASP A 92 12.80 3.00 13.94
C ASP A 92 13.95 4.01 14.02
N ARG A 93 14.48 4.48 12.87
CA ARG A 93 15.52 5.51 12.85
C ARG A 93 14.93 6.91 13.01
N LEU A 94 13.82 7.17 12.32
CA LEU A 94 13.09 8.43 12.36
C LEU A 94 12.64 8.79 13.78
N ALA A 95 12.37 7.79 14.62
CA ALA A 95 12.03 7.98 16.04
C ALA A 95 13.08 8.81 16.80
N TRP A 96 14.37 8.67 16.46
CA TRP A 96 15.44 9.44 17.10
C TRP A 96 15.46 10.88 16.64
N THR A 97 15.34 11.13 15.33
CA THR A 97 15.22 12.50 14.80
C THR A 97 13.98 13.20 15.35
N VAL A 98 12.85 12.50 15.48
CA VAL A 98 11.63 13.05 16.08
C VAL A 98 11.85 13.35 17.57
N LEU A 99 12.55 12.49 18.31
CA LEU A 99 12.88 12.73 19.71
C LEU A 99 13.72 14.00 19.86
N ASP A 100 14.75 14.17 19.03
CA ASP A 100 15.59 15.37 19.03
C ASP A 100 14.78 16.64 18.72
N VAL A 101 13.86 16.58 17.75
CA VAL A 101 12.95 17.69 17.42
C VAL A 101 12.04 18.02 18.60
N ILE A 102 11.46 17.00 19.25
CA ILE A 102 10.61 17.20 20.44
C ILE A 102 11.41 17.86 21.57
N ASP A 103 12.64 17.41 21.81
CA ASP A 103 13.48 17.92 22.88
C ASP A 103 13.94 19.37 22.63
N GLN A 104 14.28 19.71 21.38
CA GLN A 104 14.68 21.07 21.01
C GLN A 104 13.51 22.05 21.03
N ALA A 105 12.29 21.58 20.76
CA ALA A 105 11.10 22.42 20.65
C ALA A 105 10.16 22.32 21.86
N VAL A 106 10.57 21.67 22.96
CA VAL A 106 9.69 21.41 24.12
C VAL A 106 9.12 22.68 24.76
N GLU A 107 9.84 23.79 24.66
CA GLU A 107 9.44 25.12 25.14
C GLU A 107 8.61 25.91 24.12
N GLU A 108 8.51 25.44 22.89
CA GLU A 108 7.82 26.17 21.82
C GLU A 108 6.29 26.07 21.98
N PRO A 109 5.53 27.16 21.82
CA PRO A 109 4.07 27.16 22.04
C PRO A 109 3.30 26.15 21.18
N TRP A 110 3.78 25.90 19.96
CA TRP A 110 3.14 24.97 19.04
C TRP A 110 3.21 23.51 19.52
N LEU A 111 4.20 23.14 20.34
CA LEU A 111 4.38 21.76 20.84
C LEU A 111 3.71 21.52 22.20
N HIS A 112 2.98 22.49 22.76
CA HIS A 112 2.47 22.44 24.14
C HIS A 112 1.67 21.16 24.50
N VAL A 113 0.91 20.59 23.55
CA VAL A 113 0.15 19.35 23.76
C VAL A 113 1.09 18.18 24.04
N VAL A 114 2.14 18.04 23.23
CA VAL A 114 3.15 16.99 23.38
C VAL A 114 4.02 17.24 24.60
N ALA A 115 4.46 18.49 24.80
CA ALA A 115 5.24 18.91 25.97
C ALA A 115 4.53 18.51 27.28
N ARG A 116 3.23 18.86 27.41
CA ARG A 116 2.41 18.45 28.56
C ARG A 116 2.24 16.92 28.67
N HIS A 117 2.13 16.23 27.53
CA HIS A 117 2.00 14.76 27.51
C HIS A 117 3.25 14.06 28.07
N VAL A 118 4.44 14.57 27.74
CA VAL A 118 5.73 14.04 28.21
C VAL A 118 6.13 14.55 29.60
N GLY A 119 5.32 15.42 30.21
CA GLY A 119 5.47 15.90 31.58
C GLY A 119 6.16 17.25 31.72
N HIS A 120 6.46 17.94 30.60
CA HIS A 120 7.06 19.27 30.64
C HIS A 120 6.16 20.29 31.33
N GLY A 121 6.76 21.16 32.15
CA GLY A 121 6.04 22.19 32.91
C GLY A 121 5.14 21.68 34.04
N MET A 122 5.28 20.40 34.45
CA MET A 122 4.53 19.82 35.56
C MET A 122 5.31 19.82 36.87
N ALA A 123 4.65 19.51 37.99
CA ALA A 123 5.32 19.33 39.27
C ALA A 123 6.34 18.17 39.20
N PRO A 124 7.45 18.20 39.97
CA PRO A 124 8.54 17.22 39.85
C PRO A 124 8.11 15.74 39.93
N ALA A 125 7.11 15.44 40.77
CA ALA A 125 6.56 14.09 40.90
C ALA A 125 5.83 13.62 39.62
N ASP A 126 5.05 14.50 38.99
CA ASP A 126 4.32 14.22 37.75
C ASP A 126 5.25 14.17 36.54
N GLU A 127 6.25 15.04 36.50
CA GLU A 127 7.28 15.05 35.45
C GLU A 127 8.05 13.73 35.44
N ALA A 128 8.51 13.26 36.61
CA ALA A 128 9.24 12.00 36.74
C ALA A 128 8.43 10.79 36.22
N LEU A 129 7.11 10.76 36.49
CA LEU A 129 6.21 9.71 36.02
C LEU A 129 6.01 9.74 34.49
N ARG A 130 6.02 10.93 33.87
CA ARG A 130 5.71 11.10 32.44
C ARG A 130 6.94 11.13 31.54
N ARG A 131 8.13 11.40 32.08
CA ARG A 131 9.39 11.44 31.34
C ARG A 131 9.66 10.15 30.56
N GLY A 132 9.24 9.00 31.08
CA GLY A 132 9.35 7.70 30.40
C GLY A 132 8.55 7.59 29.09
N ARG A 133 7.63 8.53 28.81
CA ARG A 133 6.81 8.55 27.59
C ARG A 133 7.52 9.20 26.40
N ARG A 134 8.66 9.85 26.60
CA ARG A 134 9.35 10.61 25.53
C ARG A 134 9.64 9.75 24.31
N TYR A 135 10.38 8.65 24.51
CA TYR A 135 10.74 7.76 23.40
C TYR A 135 9.52 7.08 22.77
N SER A 136 8.54 6.62 23.56
CA SER A 136 7.33 6.00 23.01
C SER A 136 6.48 6.98 22.21
N THR A 137 6.43 8.25 22.62
CA THR A 137 5.77 9.34 21.89
C THR A 137 6.50 9.64 20.59
N ALA A 138 7.84 9.74 20.62
CA ALA A 138 8.65 9.97 19.43
C ALA A 138 8.50 8.82 18.43
N ARG A 139 8.56 7.57 18.88
CA ARG A 139 8.36 6.38 18.03
C ARG A 139 6.97 6.36 17.40
N ARG A 140 5.91 6.63 18.17
CA ARG A 140 4.55 6.69 17.64
C ARG A 140 4.40 7.79 16.60
N THR A 141 4.97 8.96 16.87
CA THR A 141 4.94 10.11 15.96
C THR A 141 5.71 9.80 14.67
N ALA A 142 6.90 9.20 14.76
CA ALA A 142 7.67 8.76 13.60
C ALA A 142 6.88 7.75 12.74
N SER A 143 6.21 6.76 13.35
CA SER A 143 5.35 5.83 12.61
C SER A 143 4.19 6.54 11.90
N LEU A 144 3.57 7.55 12.53
CA LEU A 144 2.51 8.34 11.91
C LEU A 144 3.04 9.16 10.73
N LEU A 145 4.13 9.92 10.89
CA LEU A 145 4.73 10.71 9.83
C LEU A 145 5.14 9.85 8.63
N HIS A 146 5.76 8.70 8.88
CA HIS A 146 6.09 7.73 7.83
C HIS A 146 4.81 7.22 7.12
N THR A 147 3.77 6.87 7.88
CA THR A 147 2.50 6.41 7.32
C THR A 147 1.83 7.50 6.49
N TYR A 148 1.85 8.76 6.92
CA TYR A 148 1.31 9.90 6.18
C TYR A 148 2.03 10.08 4.84
N ALA A 149 3.36 10.01 4.82
CA ALA A 149 4.13 10.12 3.58
C ALA A 149 3.78 9.04 2.54
N LEU A 150 3.38 7.84 2.98
CA LEU A 150 2.98 6.75 2.09
C LEU A 150 1.50 6.77 1.70
N GLN A 151 0.62 6.99 2.67
CA GLN A 151 -0.84 6.88 2.51
C GLN A 151 -1.47 8.18 2.00
N ARG A 152 -0.92 9.33 2.39
CA ARG A 152 -1.44 10.67 2.09
C ARG A 152 -0.30 11.62 1.68
N PRO A 153 0.43 11.31 0.60
CA PRO A 153 1.59 12.09 0.18
C PRO A 153 1.26 13.57 -0.04
N TRP A 154 0.07 13.90 -0.58
CA TRP A 154 -0.37 15.29 -0.79
C TRP A 154 -0.40 16.09 0.52
N MET A 155 -0.83 15.50 1.62
CA MET A 155 -0.96 16.17 2.92
C MET A 155 0.42 16.60 3.45
N VAL A 156 1.42 15.72 3.36
CA VAL A 156 2.78 16.06 3.82
C VAL A 156 3.51 16.99 2.85
N GLN A 157 3.15 16.96 1.56
CA GLN A 157 3.61 17.94 0.57
C GLN A 157 3.07 19.34 0.89
N ASP A 158 1.78 19.46 1.20
CA ASP A 158 1.14 20.70 1.66
C ASP A 158 1.79 21.22 2.95
N TRP A 159 2.03 20.33 3.93
CA TRP A 159 2.75 20.71 5.16
C TRP A 159 4.14 21.27 4.86
N THR A 160 4.84 20.68 3.89
CA THR A 160 6.16 21.16 3.45
C THR A 160 6.09 22.52 2.76
N ALA A 161 4.99 22.81 2.06
CA ALA A 161 4.70 24.11 1.47
C ALA A 161 4.20 25.16 2.49
N GLY A 162 4.02 24.78 3.75
CA GLY A 162 3.54 25.66 4.83
C GLY A 162 2.02 25.71 4.97
N LEU A 163 1.29 24.81 4.31
CA LEU A 163 -0.16 24.68 4.42
C LEU A 163 -0.50 23.58 5.44
N ASP A 164 -1.06 23.96 6.59
CA ASP A 164 -1.41 23.02 7.66
C ASP A 164 -2.79 22.39 7.43
N VAL A 165 -2.86 21.36 6.59
CA VAL A 165 -4.12 20.68 6.22
C VAL A 165 -4.20 19.22 6.70
N ASP A 166 -5.40 18.70 6.89
CA ASP A 166 -5.64 17.29 7.12
C ASP A 166 -5.60 16.49 5.82
N GLY A 167 -5.79 15.18 5.93
CA GLY A 167 -5.76 14.30 4.78
C GLY A 167 -6.98 14.43 3.85
N GLN A 168 -7.91 15.35 4.13
CA GLN A 168 -9.03 15.74 3.28
C GLN A 168 -8.87 17.17 2.73
N GLY A 169 -7.72 17.82 2.96
CA GLY A 169 -7.44 19.19 2.53
C GLY A 169 -8.08 20.28 3.38
N ARG A 170 -8.63 19.94 4.55
CA ARG A 170 -9.23 20.92 5.48
C ARG A 170 -8.16 21.43 6.44
N GLU A 171 -8.28 22.66 6.90
CA GLU A 171 -7.31 23.23 7.85
C GLU A 171 -7.22 22.39 9.14
N LEU A 172 -5.99 22.14 9.61
CA LEU A 172 -5.76 21.42 10.86
C LEU A 172 -6.26 22.24 12.06
N PRO A 173 -6.99 21.60 12.99
CA PRO A 173 -7.25 22.17 14.30
C PRO A 173 -5.95 22.60 14.99
N ALA A 174 -5.99 23.67 15.78
CA ALA A 174 -4.80 24.26 16.39
C ALA A 174 -3.97 23.25 17.20
N GLU A 175 -4.65 22.33 17.90
CA GLU A 175 -4.08 21.24 18.68
C GLU A 175 -3.43 20.12 17.84
N CYS A 176 -3.62 20.12 16.52
CA CYS A 176 -3.02 19.15 15.60
C CYS A 176 -1.90 19.74 14.74
N ARG A 177 -1.78 21.07 14.64
CA ARG A 177 -0.76 21.76 13.82
C ARG A 177 0.68 21.41 14.19
N TRP A 178 0.91 20.97 15.43
CA TRP A 178 2.22 20.48 15.87
C TRP A 178 2.75 19.33 15.00
N GLN A 179 1.86 18.52 14.40
CA GLN A 179 2.27 17.41 13.53
C GLN A 179 2.90 17.93 12.23
N ALA A 180 2.28 18.93 11.60
CA ALA A 180 2.79 19.57 10.39
C ALA A 180 4.11 20.31 10.66
N GLU A 181 4.21 21.01 11.80
CA GLU A 181 5.46 21.66 12.19
C GLU A 181 6.57 20.64 12.52
N THR A 182 6.24 19.55 13.22
CA THR A 182 7.19 18.44 13.46
C THR A 182 7.68 17.84 12.14
N TRP A 183 6.79 17.61 11.17
CA TRP A 183 7.16 17.16 9.83
C TRP A 183 8.17 18.11 9.17
N ARG A 184 7.92 19.43 9.20
CA ARG A 184 8.84 20.43 8.63
C ARG A 184 10.21 20.40 9.31
N ARG A 185 10.25 20.35 10.66
CA ARG A 185 11.49 20.28 11.45
C ARG A 185 12.28 19.00 11.19
N VAL A 186 11.61 17.86 11.10
CA VAL A 186 12.22 16.57 10.77
C VAL A 186 12.78 16.59 9.34
N THR A 187 12.00 17.08 8.37
CA THR A 187 12.45 17.22 6.98
C THR A 187 13.68 18.11 6.87
N ALA A 188 13.71 19.21 7.62
CA ALA A 188 14.86 20.11 7.68
C ALA A 188 16.10 19.45 8.34
N SER A 189 15.90 18.69 9.41
CA SER A 189 16.97 17.92 10.09
C SER A 189 17.57 16.83 9.19
N LEU A 190 16.73 16.21 8.35
CA LEU A 190 17.13 15.18 7.38
C LEU A 190 17.43 15.75 5.99
N ALA A 191 17.83 17.03 5.89
CA ALA A 191 18.20 17.64 4.62
C ALA A 191 19.24 16.76 3.86
N GLY A 192 19.01 16.56 2.56
CA GLY A 192 19.79 15.63 1.73
C GLY A 192 19.25 14.21 1.67
N HIS A 193 18.30 13.85 2.54
CA HIS A 193 17.59 12.57 2.51
C HIS A 193 16.11 12.83 2.15
N PRO A 194 15.69 12.62 0.89
CA PRO A 194 14.31 12.87 0.49
C PRO A 194 13.33 12.00 1.29
N SER A 195 12.23 12.62 1.71
CA SER A 195 11.11 11.97 2.40
C SER A 195 10.43 10.92 1.51
N PRO A 196 9.74 9.92 2.10
CA PRO A 196 9.16 8.82 1.33
C PRO A 196 8.22 9.26 0.20
N ASP A 197 7.40 10.29 0.43
CA ASP A 197 6.50 10.86 -0.60
C ASP A 197 7.29 11.40 -1.81
N ARG A 198 8.39 12.13 -1.56
CA ARG A 198 9.26 12.68 -2.60
C ARG A 198 10.02 11.59 -3.35
N ARG A 199 10.52 10.57 -2.63
CA ARG A 199 11.23 9.44 -3.25
C ARG A 199 10.34 8.64 -4.19
N LEU A 200 9.13 8.30 -3.73
CA LEU A 200 8.19 7.53 -4.53
C LEU A 200 7.71 8.33 -5.74
N ALA A 201 7.45 9.63 -5.57
CA ALA A 201 7.12 10.51 -6.70
C ALA A 201 8.26 10.61 -7.73
N ALA A 202 9.50 10.75 -7.28
CA ALA A 202 10.69 10.75 -8.15
C ALA A 202 10.84 9.41 -8.88
N THR A 203 10.73 8.29 -8.15
CA THR A 203 10.78 6.94 -8.73
C THR A 203 9.71 6.75 -9.81
N ALA A 204 8.47 7.15 -9.54
CA ALA A 204 7.38 7.07 -10.52
C ALA A 204 7.62 7.99 -11.73
N ALA A 205 8.31 9.12 -11.58
CA ALA A 205 8.72 9.96 -12.70
C ALA A 205 9.84 9.31 -13.52
N ASP A 206 10.87 8.77 -12.86
CA ASP A 206 12.02 8.12 -13.51
C ASP A 206 11.60 6.86 -14.29
N LEU A 207 10.68 6.07 -13.74
CA LEU A 207 10.07 4.91 -14.42
C LEU A 207 9.31 5.31 -15.68
N ARG A 208 8.61 6.46 -15.67
CA ARG A 208 7.91 6.98 -16.85
C ARG A 208 8.88 7.50 -17.91
N ASN A 209 9.99 8.08 -17.49
CA ASN A 209 11.01 8.70 -18.35
C ASN A 209 12.12 7.73 -18.82
N ASP A 210 11.99 6.43 -18.54
CA ASP A 210 12.89 5.37 -19.01
C ASP A 210 14.33 5.40 -18.43
N ALA A 211 14.59 6.23 -17.41
CA ALA A 211 15.92 6.35 -16.83
C ALA A 211 16.31 5.14 -15.96
N ALA A 212 15.32 4.48 -15.36
CA ALA A 212 15.49 3.34 -14.44
C ALA A 212 14.94 2.03 -15.00
N ALA A 213 14.35 2.05 -16.21
CA ALA A 213 13.59 0.90 -16.68
C ALA A 213 14.50 -0.28 -16.98
N SER A 214 15.69 -0.12 -17.56
CA SER A 214 16.49 -1.22 -18.13
C SER A 214 16.88 -2.33 -17.14
N GLU A 215 16.94 -2.04 -15.84
CA GLU A 215 17.34 -3.01 -14.81
C GLU A 215 16.17 -3.79 -14.18
N LEU A 216 14.93 -3.44 -14.53
CA LEU A 216 13.74 -4.07 -13.96
C LEU A 216 13.36 -5.35 -14.72
N PRO A 217 12.72 -6.31 -14.05
CA PRO A 217 12.14 -7.47 -14.71
C PRO A 217 11.04 -7.05 -15.70
N GLN A 218 10.90 -7.80 -16.79
CA GLN A 218 9.89 -7.67 -17.84
C GLN A 218 8.49 -7.78 -17.26
N ARG A 219 8.33 -8.67 -16.28
CA ARG A 219 7.05 -9.00 -15.66
C ARG A 219 7.11 -8.87 -14.15
N VAL A 220 6.15 -8.13 -13.59
CA VAL A 220 6.00 -7.93 -12.14
C VAL A 220 4.57 -8.24 -11.76
N SER A 221 4.40 -9.18 -10.83
CA SER A 221 3.10 -9.53 -10.27
C SER A 221 2.97 -9.05 -8.83
N PHE A 222 1.80 -8.55 -8.42
CA PHE A 222 1.48 -8.23 -7.04
C PHE A 222 0.39 -9.18 -6.56
N PHE A 223 0.66 -10.00 -5.55
CA PHE A 223 -0.24 -11.06 -5.13
C PHE A 223 -0.82 -10.84 -3.73
N GLY A 224 -2.14 -10.95 -3.62
CA GLY A 224 -2.85 -11.00 -2.35
C GLY A 224 -3.02 -9.65 -1.66
N HIS A 225 -2.87 -8.53 -2.39
CA HIS A 225 -3.04 -7.20 -1.81
C HIS A 225 -4.53 -6.87 -1.64
N THR A 226 -4.94 -6.51 -0.42
CA THR A 226 -6.28 -5.98 -0.12
C THR A 226 -6.26 -4.47 0.13
N ARG A 227 -5.06 -3.87 0.17
CA ARG A 227 -4.83 -2.44 0.31
C ARG A 227 -3.50 -2.07 -0.34
N MET A 228 -3.42 -0.88 -0.90
CA MET A 228 -2.18 -0.31 -1.43
C MET A 228 -2.18 1.19 -1.17
N PRO A 229 -1.13 1.76 -0.55
CA PRO A 229 -1.00 3.21 -0.39
C PRO A 229 -1.02 3.94 -1.74
N ALA A 230 -1.54 5.16 -1.77
CA ALA A 230 -1.63 5.97 -2.99
C ALA A 230 -0.28 6.13 -3.69
N ALA A 231 0.79 6.39 -2.92
CA ALA A 231 2.14 6.52 -3.49
C ALA A 231 2.66 5.22 -4.11
N GLN A 232 2.20 4.05 -3.65
CA GLN A 232 2.56 2.76 -4.26
C GLN A 232 1.76 2.50 -5.54
N LEU A 233 0.48 2.86 -5.56
CA LEU A 233 -0.35 2.79 -6.78
C LEU A 233 0.26 3.65 -7.90
N ASP A 234 0.80 4.82 -7.57
CA ASP A 234 1.50 5.69 -8.53
C ASP A 234 2.75 5.03 -9.14
N VAL A 235 3.52 4.31 -8.32
CA VAL A 235 4.70 3.54 -8.78
C VAL A 235 4.26 2.36 -9.65
N VAL A 236 3.21 1.64 -9.27
CA VAL A 236 2.62 0.55 -10.06
C VAL A 236 2.14 1.04 -11.42
N ALA A 237 1.44 2.18 -11.44
CA ALA A 237 0.98 2.82 -12.67
C ALA A 237 2.16 3.23 -13.58
N ALA A 238 3.19 3.83 -12.99
CA ALA A 238 4.41 4.19 -13.71
C ALA A 238 5.15 2.96 -14.27
N LEU A 239 5.20 1.86 -13.51
CA LEU A 239 5.82 0.61 -13.93
C LEU A 239 5.06 -0.03 -15.11
N ALA A 240 3.73 -0.02 -15.07
CA ALA A 240 2.87 -0.58 -16.13
C ALA A 240 3.01 0.14 -17.48
N ALA A 241 3.52 1.37 -17.50
CA ALA A 241 3.81 2.08 -18.74
C ALA A 241 4.76 1.29 -19.65
N ARG A 242 5.72 0.56 -19.05
CA ARG A 242 6.82 -0.12 -19.77
C ARG A 242 6.95 -1.62 -19.48
N ARG A 243 6.39 -2.11 -18.37
CA ARG A 243 6.50 -3.51 -17.94
C ARG A 243 5.14 -4.19 -17.93
N HIS A 244 5.15 -5.52 -18.02
CA HIS A 244 3.96 -6.34 -17.85
C HIS A 244 3.63 -6.44 -16.36
N VAL A 245 2.69 -5.61 -15.90
CA VAL A 245 2.30 -5.56 -14.49
C VAL A 245 0.96 -6.26 -14.30
N HIS A 246 0.94 -7.22 -13.38
CA HIS A 246 -0.24 -7.99 -13.02
C HIS A 246 -0.58 -7.83 -11.55
N LEU A 247 -1.82 -7.50 -11.22
CA LEU A 247 -2.32 -7.46 -9.85
C LEU A 247 -3.27 -8.64 -9.63
N TRP A 248 -2.96 -9.51 -8.68
CA TRP A 248 -3.75 -10.69 -8.32
C TRP A 248 -4.47 -10.41 -7.00
N LEU A 249 -5.68 -9.89 -7.10
CA LEU A 249 -6.41 -9.27 -5.99
C LEU A 249 -7.55 -10.16 -5.49
N PRO A 250 -7.52 -10.58 -4.21
CA PRO A 250 -8.68 -11.23 -3.62
C PRO A 250 -9.82 -10.22 -3.51
N HIS A 251 -10.91 -10.49 -4.23
CA HIS A 251 -12.08 -9.61 -4.27
C HIS A 251 -13.34 -10.40 -3.93
N PRO A 252 -14.11 -10.01 -2.89
CA PRO A 252 -15.15 -10.87 -2.32
C PRO A 252 -16.45 -10.92 -3.14
N SER A 253 -16.65 -10.01 -4.10
CA SER A 253 -17.89 -9.91 -4.85
C SER A 253 -17.68 -9.34 -6.24
N ARG A 254 -18.18 -10.02 -7.26
CA ARG A 254 -18.20 -9.47 -8.62
C ARG A 254 -19.11 -8.24 -8.72
N ARG A 255 -20.31 -8.33 -8.13
CA ARG A 255 -21.32 -7.27 -8.23
C ARG A 255 -20.84 -5.97 -7.58
N ARG A 256 -20.13 -6.08 -6.46
CA ARG A 256 -19.61 -4.91 -5.75
C ARG A 256 -18.51 -4.19 -6.53
N TRP A 257 -17.71 -4.92 -7.30
CA TRP A 257 -16.73 -4.32 -8.20
C TRP A 257 -17.44 -3.46 -9.26
N GLU A 258 -18.44 -4.03 -9.94
CA GLU A 258 -19.22 -3.32 -10.96
C GLU A 258 -19.87 -2.03 -10.41
N LEU A 259 -20.36 -2.04 -9.17
CA LEU A 259 -20.92 -0.86 -8.51
C LEU A 259 -19.88 0.27 -8.27
N VAL A 260 -18.67 -0.09 -7.89
CA VAL A 260 -17.60 0.89 -7.70
C VAL A 260 -17.14 1.45 -9.05
N ASP A 261 -16.97 0.59 -10.05
CA ASP A 261 -16.61 0.97 -11.42
C ASP A 261 -17.63 1.94 -12.05
N ASP A 262 -18.92 1.65 -11.92
CA ASP A 262 -20.00 2.57 -12.32
C ASP A 262 -19.89 3.94 -11.61
N GLY A 263 -19.47 3.94 -10.34
CA GLY A 263 -19.28 5.15 -9.54
C GLY A 263 -18.08 6.00 -9.97
N VAL A 264 -16.97 5.38 -10.36
CA VAL A 264 -15.72 6.06 -10.72
C VAL A 264 -15.89 7.01 -11.90
N ALA A 265 -16.74 6.66 -12.87
CA ALA A 265 -17.08 7.53 -13.99
C ALA A 265 -17.61 8.92 -13.54
N SER A 266 -18.24 8.98 -12.36
CA SER A 266 -18.75 10.23 -11.77
C SER A 266 -17.71 11.00 -10.95
N TRP A 267 -16.67 10.33 -10.44
CA TRP A 267 -15.68 10.92 -9.54
C TRP A 267 -14.47 11.55 -10.27
N GLY A 268 -14.20 11.12 -11.49
CA GLY A 268 -13.04 11.56 -12.29
C GLY A 268 -11.73 10.87 -11.90
N ALA A 269 -10.62 11.25 -12.54
CA ALA A 269 -9.30 10.68 -12.24
C ALA A 269 -8.81 11.15 -10.85
N ARG A 270 -8.32 10.21 -10.04
CA ARG A 270 -7.82 10.44 -8.65
C ARG A 270 -8.77 11.30 -7.80
N PRO A 271 -10.00 10.83 -7.53
CA PRO A 271 -10.96 11.64 -6.80
C PRO A 271 -10.50 11.87 -5.35
N ALA A 272 -10.74 13.08 -4.85
CA ALA A 272 -10.51 13.38 -3.44
C ALA A 272 -11.33 12.40 -2.59
N ARG A 273 -10.74 11.83 -1.53
CA ARG A 273 -11.42 10.80 -0.72
C ARG A 273 -12.77 11.26 -0.16
N THR A 274 -12.97 12.56 0.04
CA THR A 274 -14.24 13.15 0.48
C THR A 274 -15.37 13.04 -0.53
N LEU A 275 -15.05 12.77 -1.79
CA LEU A 275 -16.01 12.64 -2.88
C LEU A 275 -16.37 11.18 -3.19
N VAL A 276 -15.70 10.23 -2.53
CA VAL A 276 -15.89 8.81 -2.78
C VAL A 276 -16.53 8.11 -1.59
N GLU A 277 -17.64 7.43 -1.82
CA GLU A 277 -18.26 6.57 -0.83
C GLU A 277 -18.34 5.15 -1.39
N PRO A 278 -17.78 4.14 -0.70
CA PRO A 278 -18.00 2.75 -1.08
C PRO A 278 -19.49 2.43 -1.11
N PRO A 279 -19.94 1.49 -1.96
CA PRO A 279 -21.34 1.07 -2.00
C PRO A 279 -21.85 0.70 -0.61
N ASP A 280 -22.95 1.33 -0.20
CA ASP A 280 -23.61 1.16 1.09
C ASP A 280 -24.84 0.24 1.03
N ALA A 281 -25.32 -0.06 -0.17
CA ALA A 281 -26.35 -1.05 -0.46
C ALA A 281 -25.77 -2.45 -0.73
N GLY A 282 -26.63 -3.47 -0.71
CA GLY A 282 -26.25 -4.87 -0.97
C GLY A 282 -26.14 -5.70 0.31
N ASN A 283 -25.18 -6.62 0.34
CA ASN A 283 -24.94 -7.50 1.48
C ASN A 283 -24.37 -6.73 2.68
N GLY A 284 -25.02 -6.83 3.84
CA GLY A 284 -24.61 -6.09 5.04
C GLY A 284 -23.20 -6.43 5.55
N LEU A 285 -22.72 -7.67 5.36
CA LEU A 285 -21.36 -8.05 5.72
C LEU A 285 -20.32 -7.40 4.80
N LEU A 286 -20.61 -7.29 3.50
CA LEU A 286 -19.71 -6.59 2.57
C LEU A 286 -19.65 -5.10 2.88
N THR A 287 -20.79 -4.47 3.14
CA THR A 287 -20.83 -3.05 3.54
C THR A 287 -19.98 -2.80 4.79
N ALA A 288 -20.05 -3.69 5.78
CA ALA A 288 -19.30 -3.54 7.03
C ALA A 288 -17.81 -3.90 6.90
N CYS A 289 -17.46 -4.94 6.13
CA CYS A 289 -16.14 -5.59 6.20
C CYS A 289 -15.27 -5.38 4.95
N ALA A 290 -15.83 -5.04 3.79
CA ALA A 290 -15.09 -4.96 2.53
C ALA A 290 -14.67 -3.52 2.18
N ARG A 291 -14.46 -2.66 3.19
CA ARG A 291 -14.04 -1.27 2.98
C ARG A 291 -12.66 -1.20 2.33
N ASP A 292 -11.65 -1.87 2.91
CA ASP A 292 -10.27 -1.78 2.41
C ASP A 292 -10.15 -2.22 0.94
N VAL A 293 -10.87 -3.28 0.57
CA VAL A 293 -10.89 -3.79 -0.82
C VAL A 293 -11.54 -2.78 -1.76
N ALA A 294 -12.66 -2.16 -1.36
CA ALA A 294 -13.30 -1.11 -2.15
C ALA A 294 -12.40 0.12 -2.29
N GLU A 295 -11.68 0.53 -1.25
CA GLU A 295 -10.71 1.64 -1.35
C GLU A 295 -9.57 1.34 -2.33
N LEU A 296 -9.06 0.10 -2.32
CA LEU A 296 -8.05 -0.32 -3.29
C LEU A 296 -8.61 -0.27 -4.72
N GLU A 297 -9.83 -0.76 -4.91
CA GLU A 297 -10.52 -0.72 -6.19
C GLU A 297 -10.71 0.71 -6.71
N ILE A 298 -11.26 1.61 -5.88
CA ILE A 298 -11.39 3.04 -6.17
C ILE A 298 -10.05 3.62 -6.61
N GLY A 299 -8.99 3.32 -5.84
CA GLY A 299 -7.64 3.80 -6.12
C GLY A 299 -7.10 3.32 -7.47
N LEU A 300 -7.39 2.06 -7.84
CA LEU A 300 -6.96 1.45 -9.10
C LEU A 300 -7.72 2.00 -10.30
N LEU A 301 -9.05 2.08 -10.20
CA LEU A 301 -9.91 2.59 -11.27
C LEU A 301 -9.70 4.09 -11.50
N GLY A 302 -9.27 4.82 -10.47
CA GLY A 302 -8.88 6.22 -10.57
C GLY A 302 -7.50 6.48 -11.20
N LEU A 303 -6.74 5.44 -11.57
CA LEU A 303 -5.45 5.59 -12.25
C LEU A 303 -5.62 5.93 -13.72
N GLU A 304 -4.82 6.89 -14.20
CA GLU A 304 -4.75 7.24 -15.63
C GLU A 304 -3.85 6.26 -16.40
N VAL A 305 -4.24 4.98 -16.44
CA VAL A 305 -3.52 3.92 -17.16
C VAL A 305 -4.49 3.08 -17.99
N ASN A 306 -3.97 2.36 -18.99
CA ASN A 306 -4.75 1.33 -19.66
C ASN A 306 -4.95 0.15 -18.69
N LEU A 307 -6.10 0.10 -18.02
CA LEU A 307 -6.43 -0.92 -17.04
C LEU A 307 -7.27 -2.02 -17.70
N GLU A 308 -6.83 -3.27 -17.57
CA GLU A 308 -7.58 -4.44 -18.00
C GLU A 308 -7.98 -5.28 -16.78
N VAL A 309 -9.28 -5.46 -16.56
CA VAL A 309 -9.79 -6.22 -15.40
C VAL A 309 -10.31 -7.59 -15.86
N ARG A 310 -9.82 -8.65 -15.21
CA ARG A 310 -10.18 -10.05 -15.46
C ARG A 310 -10.73 -10.67 -14.19
N HIS A 311 -11.92 -11.25 -14.26
CA HIS A 311 -12.47 -12.09 -13.19
C HIS A 311 -12.13 -13.56 -13.48
N LEU A 312 -11.51 -14.23 -12.51
CA LEU A 312 -11.27 -15.67 -12.57
C LEU A 312 -12.41 -16.37 -11.84
N GLU A 313 -13.18 -17.17 -12.58
CA GLU A 313 -14.33 -17.87 -12.00
C GLU A 313 -13.87 -18.97 -11.03
N PRO A 314 -14.28 -18.92 -9.76
CA PRO A 314 -14.01 -20.01 -8.83
C PRO A 314 -14.90 -21.23 -9.15
N PRO A 315 -14.49 -22.45 -8.74
CA PRO A 315 -15.35 -23.61 -8.89
C PRO A 315 -16.62 -23.45 -8.01
N PRO A 316 -17.73 -24.15 -8.38
CA PRO A 316 -19.01 -24.00 -7.71
C PRO A 316 -18.91 -24.29 -6.21
N ARG A 317 -19.66 -23.50 -5.43
CA ARG A 317 -19.72 -23.66 -3.97
C ARG A 317 -20.52 -24.92 -3.61
N PRO A 318 -20.16 -25.62 -2.52
CA PRO A 318 -20.93 -26.76 -2.05
C PRO A 318 -22.29 -26.30 -1.50
N ASP A 319 -23.33 -27.12 -1.66
CA ASP A 319 -24.67 -26.85 -1.15
C ASP A 319 -24.73 -27.03 0.39
N THR A 320 -24.18 -26.05 1.08
CA THR A 320 -24.07 -25.97 2.54
C THR A 320 -24.43 -24.56 2.97
N LEU A 321 -24.79 -24.35 4.23
CA LEU A 321 -25.03 -23.01 4.74
C LEU A 321 -23.86 -22.05 4.48
N LEU A 322 -22.62 -22.54 4.65
CA LEU A 322 -21.43 -21.74 4.35
C LEU A 322 -21.32 -21.43 2.85
N GLY A 323 -21.61 -22.39 1.98
CA GLY A 323 -21.60 -22.18 0.53
C GLY A 323 -22.65 -21.19 0.06
N LEU A 324 -23.86 -21.24 0.64
CA LEU A 324 -24.93 -20.26 0.38
C LEU A 324 -24.52 -18.86 0.83
N LEU A 325 -23.98 -18.72 2.05
CA LEU A 325 -23.47 -17.43 2.53
C LEU A 325 -22.35 -16.88 1.63
N GLN A 326 -21.46 -17.74 1.13
CA GLN A 326 -20.41 -17.34 0.19
C GLN A 326 -20.98 -16.92 -1.17
N ASP A 327 -22.06 -17.56 -1.64
CA ASP A 327 -22.76 -17.17 -2.87
C ASP A 327 -23.43 -15.81 -2.72
N ASP A 328 -24.10 -15.57 -1.59
CA ASP A 328 -24.73 -14.28 -1.29
C ASP A 328 -23.70 -13.15 -1.22
N LEU A 329 -22.54 -13.40 -0.62
CA LEU A 329 -21.42 -12.44 -0.67
C LEU A 329 -20.94 -12.22 -2.12
N THR A 330 -20.69 -13.29 -2.87
CA THR A 330 -20.16 -13.19 -4.24
C THR A 330 -21.09 -12.40 -5.16
N THR A 331 -22.39 -12.55 -4.96
CA THR A 331 -23.46 -11.92 -5.75
C THR A 331 -24.00 -10.62 -5.13
N ASP A 332 -23.48 -10.20 -3.97
CA ASP A 332 -23.91 -9.03 -3.21
C ASP A 332 -25.41 -9.01 -2.86
N ARG A 333 -25.95 -10.19 -2.51
CA ARG A 333 -27.34 -10.34 -2.07
C ARG A 333 -27.49 -10.01 -0.58
N PRO A 334 -28.57 -9.29 -0.19
CA PRO A 334 -28.79 -8.82 1.18
C PRO A 334 -29.00 -9.92 2.21
#